data_AF-A0A962D385-F1
#
_entry.id   AF-A0A962D385-F1
#
_cell.length_a   1.000
_cell.length_b   1.000
_cell.length_c   1.000
_cell.angle_alpha   90.00
_cell.angle_beta   90.00
_cell.angle_gamma   90.00
#
_symmetry.space_group_name_H-M   'P 1'
#
loop_
_entity.id
_entity.type
_entity.pdbx_description
1 polymer ?
#
loop_
_entity_poly.entity_id
_entity_poly.type
_entity_poly.pdbx_seq_one_letter_code
_entity_poly.pdbx_strand_id
1 'polypeptide(L)'
;RYSGHLPQPDQWLRGTGGLFPEVDVASYGTALRLEVGTGTPQASFLSGTPAIISNSYGQGRALIWGFDLVEVLQRDAVLPASAALFDLALLHVAPTTLATDHAPGSLIPLTTEVENRADAVDLQLQSTVDPPLEVIDAAPTPTQTDTQSATWAFSLGVGEQRSFDLSVQSSAATLLGEARSVLSQRDGPLLRPLGNISLPLLIRDPDVAATELIDALRAASLRGGESAARDRAINQLESARQALSQGDAATAISATIGAADEVVRIQSVPHAAWRLGISRLLEVAQRASCAQPDSTDVCSALGVASQFNGFFLGDYLAANSDVQGALAAGGRVELNNYSIGDQLMPDFDGPSLLAGGDIVFPSGRVYQGDIVAGGSVAGVGSAVINGLGPNQTLTGNAVLPFDFAAEGSRLQSASQALAELPANGSWTLQWGGLYLRGDGQSARQIFDLPADLVWQAHTFEVKDIPAGAEVLFNIRGAQAGLTNMSLQTLVPHRERVLFNFPEATQLTLQGISVEGAILAPLASVEQPQGVVWGHVVAAKWNGMMQINMVQRADCQRGSTR
;
A
#
# COMPACT_ATOMS: atom_id res chain seq x y z
N ARG A 1 36.32 -0.52 13.02
CA ARG A 1 36.54 0.94 13.11
C ARG A 1 37.62 1.31 12.10
N TYR A 2 37.40 2.36 11.33
CA TYR A 2 38.39 2.88 10.40
C TYR A 2 39.38 3.79 11.16
N SER A 3 40.68 3.58 10.97
CA SER A 3 41.74 4.32 11.67
C SER A 3 42.80 4.89 10.71
N GLY A 4 42.42 5.19 9.47
CA GLY A 4 43.31 5.70 8.42
C GLY A 4 43.74 4.62 7.43
N HIS A 5 44.83 4.87 6.71
CA HIS A 5 45.37 3.98 5.68
C HIS A 5 46.62 3.25 6.13
N LEU A 6 46.90 2.10 5.51
CA LEU A 6 48.18 1.44 5.62
C LEU A 6 49.27 2.26 4.88
N PRO A 7 50.52 2.26 5.39
CA PRO A 7 51.59 3.13 4.88
C PRO A 7 52.13 2.71 3.51
N GLN A 8 51.87 1.47 3.08
CA GLN A 8 52.35 0.91 1.83
C GLN A 8 51.13 0.59 0.94
N PRO A 9 51.12 1.05 -0.33
CA PRO A 9 50.10 0.65 -1.29
C PRO A 9 50.30 -0.80 -1.73
N ASP A 10 49.36 -1.31 -2.53
CA ASP A 10 49.46 -2.57 -3.27
C ASP A 10 49.86 -3.77 -2.39
N GLN A 11 49.10 -3.96 -1.31
CA GLN A 11 49.37 -4.98 -0.30
C GLN A 11 48.93 -6.37 -0.77
N TRP A 12 49.53 -7.42 -0.21
CA TRP A 12 49.04 -8.78 -0.35
C TRP A 12 48.18 -9.15 0.86
N LEU A 13 47.04 -9.80 0.61
CA LEU A 13 46.19 -10.38 1.64
C LEU A 13 46.23 -11.90 1.58
N ARG A 14 46.08 -12.53 2.73
CA ARG A 14 45.99 -13.98 2.92
C ARG A 14 44.72 -14.32 3.68
N GLY A 15 43.95 -15.28 3.18
CA GLY A 15 42.80 -15.84 3.89
C GLY A 15 43.21 -16.48 5.22
N THR A 16 42.31 -16.49 6.21
CA THR A 16 42.59 -17.06 7.54
C THR A 16 42.25 -18.55 7.66
N GLY A 17 41.86 -19.21 6.55
CA GLY A 17 41.47 -20.62 6.51
C GLY A 17 40.03 -20.90 6.95
N GLY A 18 39.27 -19.86 7.30
CA GLY A 18 37.83 -19.94 7.57
C GLY A 18 37.02 -19.87 6.29
N LEU A 19 36.44 -18.69 6.00
CA LEU A 19 35.65 -18.48 4.79
C LEU A 19 36.51 -18.45 3.52
N PHE A 20 37.72 -17.91 3.61
CA PHE A 20 38.67 -17.84 2.49
C PHE A 20 39.86 -18.77 2.74
N PRO A 21 40.30 -19.52 1.71
CA PRO A 21 41.48 -20.37 1.81
C PRO A 21 42.74 -19.54 2.03
N GLU A 22 43.78 -20.14 2.61
CA GLU A 22 45.10 -19.50 2.83
C GLU A 22 45.87 -19.32 1.51
N VAL A 23 45.33 -18.52 0.60
CA VAL A 23 45.93 -18.16 -0.68
C VAL A 23 46.22 -16.66 -0.67
N ASP A 24 47.38 -16.29 -1.20
CA ASP A 24 47.77 -14.89 -1.34
C ASP A 24 47.09 -14.26 -2.55
N VAL A 25 46.40 -13.14 -2.32
CA VAL A 25 45.73 -12.33 -3.33
C VAL A 25 46.30 -10.92 -3.28
N ALA A 26 46.62 -10.37 -4.45
CA ALA A 26 47.05 -8.99 -4.55
C ALA A 26 45.86 -8.06 -4.32
N SER A 27 46.07 -7.00 -3.55
CA SER A 27 45.18 -5.84 -3.48
C SER A 27 45.86 -4.65 -4.13
N TYR A 28 45.07 -3.70 -4.64
CA TYR A 28 45.58 -2.53 -5.35
C TYR A 28 45.21 -1.24 -4.62
N GLY A 29 46.07 -0.24 -4.75
CA GLY A 29 45.89 1.08 -4.15
C GLY A 29 46.18 1.11 -2.66
N THR A 30 45.65 2.14 -2.00
CA THR A 30 45.95 2.43 -0.60
C THR A 30 44.95 1.71 0.33
N ALA A 31 45.40 0.61 0.93
CA ALA A 31 44.58 -0.19 1.83
C ALA A 31 44.16 0.57 3.11
N LEU A 32 42.96 0.26 3.61
CA LEU A 32 42.41 0.79 4.85
C LEU A 32 43.01 0.06 6.05
N ARG A 33 43.30 0.82 7.11
CA ARG A 33 43.59 0.28 8.43
C ARG A 33 42.28 0.11 9.19
N LEU A 34 41.86 -1.15 9.33
CA LEU A 34 40.63 -1.52 10.01
C LEU A 34 40.93 -2.21 11.35
N GLU A 35 40.31 -1.71 12.41
CA GLU A 35 40.30 -2.37 13.72
C GLU A 35 38.98 -3.11 13.93
N VAL A 36 39.07 -4.39 14.29
CA VAL A 36 37.87 -5.23 14.48
C VAL A 36 37.26 -4.91 15.84
N GLY A 37 36.09 -4.28 15.82
CA GLY A 37 35.26 -4.08 17.02
C GLY A 37 34.20 -5.17 17.17
N THR A 38 33.55 -5.52 16.05
CA THR A 38 32.61 -6.65 15.89
C THR A 38 32.87 -7.33 14.56
N GLY A 39 32.53 -8.62 14.45
CA GLY A 39 32.80 -9.43 13.25
C GLY A 39 34.06 -10.30 13.37
N THR A 40 34.27 -11.14 12.35
CA THR A 40 35.38 -12.11 12.30
C THR A 40 36.29 -11.80 11.11
N PRO A 41 37.61 -11.63 11.31
CA PRO A 41 38.56 -11.52 10.20
C PRO A 41 38.58 -12.81 9.37
N GLN A 42 38.29 -12.67 8.08
CA GLN A 42 38.31 -13.77 7.10
C GLN A 42 39.56 -13.74 6.22
N ALA A 43 40.20 -12.58 6.11
CA ALA A 43 41.53 -12.42 5.54
C ALA A 43 42.25 -11.25 6.19
N SER A 44 43.58 -11.29 6.20
CA SER A 44 44.43 -10.23 6.70
C SER A 44 45.50 -9.88 5.68
N PHE A 45 45.94 -8.64 5.66
CA PHE A 45 47.18 -8.27 4.99
C PHE A 45 48.35 -9.01 5.65
N LEU A 46 49.46 -9.23 4.92
CA LEU A 46 50.65 -9.88 5.47
C LEU A 46 51.23 -9.19 6.71
N SER A 47 50.87 -7.91 6.93
CA SER A 47 51.18 -7.15 8.15
C SER A 47 50.39 -7.61 9.40
N GLY A 48 49.43 -8.52 9.24
CA GLY A 48 48.50 -8.97 10.28
C GLY A 48 47.26 -8.09 10.44
N THR A 49 47.15 -6.99 9.67
CA THR A 49 45.97 -6.11 9.72
C THR A 49 44.79 -6.77 9.00
N PRO A 50 43.58 -6.80 9.58
CA PRO A 50 42.39 -7.36 8.91
C PRO A 50 42.11 -6.69 7.55
N ALA A 51 41.99 -7.51 6.52
CA ALA A 51 41.71 -7.10 5.13
C ALA A 51 40.27 -7.39 4.71
N ILE A 52 39.69 -8.49 5.22
CA ILE A 52 38.27 -8.82 5.01
C ILE A 52 37.67 -9.20 6.35
N ILE A 53 36.55 -8.58 6.71
CA ILE A 53 35.85 -8.84 7.97
C ILE A 53 34.42 -9.27 7.65
N SER A 54 34.03 -10.47 8.08
CA SER A 54 32.64 -10.92 7.99
C SER A 54 31.85 -10.44 9.20
N ASN A 55 30.62 -10.03 8.97
CA ASN A 55 29.67 -9.72 10.01
C ASN A 55 28.32 -10.40 9.72
N SER A 56 27.56 -10.65 10.78
CA SER A 56 26.24 -11.26 10.66
C SER A 56 25.21 -10.35 11.33
N TYR A 57 24.23 -9.93 10.52
CA TYR A 57 23.13 -9.08 10.91
C TYR A 57 21.82 -9.85 10.71
N GLY A 58 21.40 -10.58 11.75
CA GLY A 58 20.26 -11.48 11.66
C GLY A 58 20.62 -12.69 10.82
N GLN A 59 19.90 -12.92 9.73
CA GLN A 59 20.23 -13.91 8.69
C GLN A 59 21.07 -13.30 7.55
N GLY A 60 21.17 -11.96 7.51
CA GLY A 60 22.01 -11.26 6.55
C GLY A 60 23.48 -11.42 6.93
N ARG A 61 24.32 -11.71 5.94
CA ARG A 61 25.76 -11.77 6.09
C ARG A 61 26.37 -10.66 5.27
N ALA A 62 27.36 -9.98 5.85
CA ALA A 62 28.06 -8.89 5.20
C ALA A 62 29.56 -9.15 5.24
N LEU A 63 30.26 -8.69 4.20
CA LEU A 63 31.72 -8.66 4.15
C LEU A 63 32.17 -7.21 3.97
N ILE A 64 33.07 -6.78 4.84
CA ILE A 64 33.75 -5.49 4.74
C ILE A 64 35.14 -5.72 4.18
N TRP A 65 35.49 -4.96 3.15
CA TRP A 65 36.76 -5.05 2.44
C TRP A 65 37.62 -3.83 2.77
N GLY A 66 38.83 -4.08 3.26
CA GLY A 66 39.82 -3.05 3.62
C GLY A 66 40.68 -2.59 2.44
N PHE A 67 40.27 -2.85 1.20
CA PHE A 67 41.00 -2.54 -0.01
C PHE A 67 40.04 -2.30 -1.18
N ASP A 68 40.56 -1.82 -2.31
CA ASP A 68 39.77 -1.59 -3.51
C ASP A 68 39.43 -2.91 -4.21
N LEU A 69 38.26 -3.46 -3.86
CA LEU A 69 37.75 -4.69 -4.46
C LEU A 69 37.47 -4.52 -5.96
N VAL A 70 37.03 -3.33 -6.38
CA VAL A 70 36.68 -3.07 -7.79
C VAL A 70 37.93 -3.15 -8.66
N GLU A 71 39.03 -2.55 -8.21
CA GLU A 71 40.32 -2.60 -8.93
C GLU A 71 40.88 -4.03 -9.01
N VAL A 72 40.75 -4.82 -7.93
CA VAL A 72 41.17 -6.25 -7.93
C VAL A 72 40.34 -7.06 -8.92
N LEU A 73 39.02 -6.85 -8.98
CA LEU A 73 38.16 -7.52 -9.94
C LEU A 73 38.47 -7.10 -11.38
N GLN A 74 38.75 -5.83 -11.63
CA GLN A 74 39.07 -5.36 -12.98
C GLN A 74 40.39 -5.91 -13.51
N ARG A 75 41.41 -6.03 -12.66
CA ARG A 75 42.76 -6.48 -13.08
C ARG A 75 42.91 -8.00 -13.07
N ASP A 76 42.38 -8.64 -12.03
CA ASP A 76 42.74 -10.00 -11.67
C ASP A 76 41.55 -10.95 -11.54
N ALA A 77 40.32 -10.58 -11.92
CA ALA A 77 39.15 -11.47 -11.79
C ALA A 77 39.32 -12.83 -12.49
N VAL A 78 40.20 -12.94 -13.48
CA VAL A 78 40.50 -14.19 -14.19
C VAL A 78 41.55 -15.06 -13.48
N LEU A 79 42.23 -14.53 -12.46
CA LEU A 79 43.18 -15.32 -11.67
C LEU A 79 42.41 -16.24 -10.71
N PRO A 80 42.75 -17.54 -10.64
CA PRO A 80 42.01 -18.51 -9.83
C PRO A 80 41.81 -18.12 -8.36
N ALA A 81 42.83 -17.49 -7.76
CA ALA A 81 42.78 -17.06 -6.36
C ALA A 81 41.81 -15.90 -6.13
N SER A 82 41.78 -14.93 -7.04
CA SER A 82 40.89 -13.76 -6.97
C SER A 82 39.44 -14.15 -7.30
N ALA A 83 39.24 -15.03 -8.29
CA ALA A 83 37.93 -15.58 -8.62
C ALA A 83 37.33 -16.38 -7.45
N ALA A 84 38.10 -17.29 -6.84
CA ALA A 84 37.66 -18.08 -5.70
C ALA A 84 37.31 -17.20 -4.48
N LEU A 85 38.06 -16.12 -4.25
CA LEU A 85 37.77 -15.14 -3.22
C LEU A 85 36.43 -14.43 -3.48
N PHE A 86 36.08 -14.12 -4.73
CA PHE A 86 34.79 -13.51 -5.06
C PHE A 86 33.63 -14.51 -4.94
N ASP A 87 33.78 -15.72 -5.47
CA ASP A 87 32.74 -16.75 -5.43
C ASP A 87 32.39 -17.14 -3.99
N LEU A 88 33.40 -17.34 -3.13
CA LEU A 88 33.20 -17.63 -1.71
C LEU A 88 32.58 -16.46 -0.97
N ALA A 89 32.92 -15.23 -1.35
CA ALA A 89 32.31 -14.03 -0.77
C ALA A 89 30.82 -13.95 -1.12
N LEU A 90 30.47 -14.14 -2.40
CA LEU A 90 29.10 -14.15 -2.87
C LEU A 90 28.29 -15.28 -2.23
N LEU A 91 28.84 -16.50 -2.19
CA LEU A 91 28.22 -17.64 -1.54
C LEU A 91 28.02 -17.40 -0.04
N HIS A 92 28.93 -16.68 0.61
CA HIS A 92 28.79 -16.32 2.01
C HIS A 92 27.66 -15.34 2.25
N VAL A 93 27.58 -14.26 1.45
CA VAL A 93 26.57 -13.20 1.63
C VAL A 93 25.22 -13.57 1.03
N ALA A 94 25.16 -14.63 0.21
CA ALA A 94 23.92 -15.17 -0.32
C ALA A 94 22.97 -15.56 0.84
N PRO A 95 21.68 -15.20 0.76
CA PRO A 95 20.72 -15.51 1.80
C PRO A 95 20.54 -17.04 1.93
N THR A 96 20.67 -17.57 3.15
CA THR A 96 20.29 -18.95 3.44
C THR A 96 18.77 -19.09 3.29
N THR A 97 18.31 -19.92 2.37
CA THR A 97 16.86 -20.15 2.14
C THR A 97 16.17 -20.62 3.42
N LEU A 98 15.15 -19.87 3.84
CA LEU A 98 14.17 -20.27 4.85
C LEU A 98 12.77 -20.16 4.22
N ALA A 99 11.84 -21.00 4.69
CA ALA A 99 10.47 -21.07 4.22
C ALA A 99 9.86 -19.69 3.89
N THR A 100 9.28 -19.62 2.70
CA THR A 100 8.64 -18.46 2.07
C THR A 100 7.34 -18.10 2.80
N ASP A 101 7.51 -17.46 3.96
CA ASP A 101 6.41 -16.79 4.65
C ASP A 101 6.34 -15.35 4.16
N HIS A 102 5.19 -14.95 3.63
CA HIS A 102 4.89 -13.65 3.03
C HIS A 102 3.82 -12.93 3.86
N ALA A 103 3.75 -11.61 3.73
CA ALA A 103 2.69 -10.83 4.36
C ALA A 103 1.46 -10.73 3.44
N PRO A 104 0.25 -10.55 3.99
CA PRO A 104 -0.94 -10.24 3.19
C PRO A 104 -0.68 -9.04 2.27
N GLY A 105 -1.16 -9.11 1.03
CA GLY A 105 -0.93 -8.11 0.01
C GLY A 105 0.49 -8.10 -0.57
N SER A 106 1.36 -9.05 -0.21
CA SER A 106 2.70 -9.09 -0.78
C SER A 106 2.70 -9.52 -2.24
N LEU A 107 3.40 -8.78 -3.10
CA LEU A 107 3.82 -9.29 -4.40
C LEU A 107 4.93 -10.32 -4.17
N ILE A 108 4.69 -11.55 -4.63
CA ILE A 108 5.55 -12.72 -4.50
C ILE A 108 6.03 -13.06 -5.91
N PRO A 109 7.26 -12.67 -6.29
CA PRO A 109 7.82 -13.06 -7.58
C PRO A 109 8.26 -14.52 -7.53
N LEU A 110 7.81 -15.30 -8.51
CA LEU A 110 8.17 -16.69 -8.70
C LEU A 110 8.85 -16.85 -10.05
N THR A 111 10.08 -17.33 -10.05
CA THR A 111 10.81 -17.61 -11.30
C THR A 111 10.88 -19.11 -11.54
N THR A 112 10.45 -19.53 -12.72
CA THR A 112 10.66 -20.89 -13.24
C THR A 112 11.69 -20.85 -14.35
N GLU A 113 12.79 -21.57 -14.19
CA GLU A 113 13.82 -21.72 -15.22
C GLU A 113 13.67 -23.06 -15.92
N VAL A 114 13.66 -23.05 -17.25
CA VAL A 114 13.57 -24.24 -18.10
C VAL A 114 14.82 -24.34 -18.95
N GLU A 115 15.59 -25.40 -18.76
CA GLU A 115 16.81 -25.71 -19.52
C GLU A 115 16.57 -26.95 -20.39
N ASN A 116 16.87 -26.86 -21.69
CA ASN A 116 16.82 -28.02 -22.58
C ASN A 116 18.19 -28.70 -22.69
N ARG A 117 18.30 -29.93 -22.17
CA ARG A 117 19.52 -30.76 -22.23
C ARG A 117 19.50 -31.82 -23.33
N ALA A 118 18.47 -31.82 -24.18
CA ALA A 118 18.26 -32.80 -25.23
C ALA A 118 18.07 -32.12 -26.59
N ASP A 119 17.44 -32.80 -27.55
CA ASP A 119 17.12 -32.25 -28.87
C ASP A 119 16.19 -31.03 -28.79
N ALA A 120 16.21 -30.20 -29.83
CA ALA A 120 15.34 -29.04 -29.92
C ALA A 120 13.86 -29.44 -29.82
N VAL A 121 13.09 -28.70 -29.02
CA VAL A 121 11.74 -29.09 -28.64
C VAL A 121 10.82 -27.88 -28.47
N ASP A 122 9.57 -28.04 -28.91
CA ASP A 122 8.48 -27.11 -28.63
C ASP A 122 7.83 -27.48 -27.30
N LEU A 123 7.66 -26.48 -26.44
CA LEU A 123 7.26 -26.62 -25.05
C LEU A 123 6.09 -25.71 -24.72
N GLN A 124 5.36 -26.09 -23.68
CA GLN A 124 4.41 -25.24 -22.97
C GLN A 124 4.71 -25.30 -21.48
N LEU A 125 4.85 -24.13 -20.86
CA LEU A 125 4.87 -23.98 -19.42
C LEU A 125 3.54 -23.36 -18.99
N GLN A 126 2.83 -24.00 -18.07
CA GLN A 126 1.68 -23.43 -17.40
C GLN A 126 1.98 -23.30 -15.92
N SER A 127 1.95 -22.08 -15.39
CA SER A 127 2.05 -21.81 -13.96
C SER A 127 0.68 -21.42 -13.42
N THR A 128 0.27 -22.01 -12.31
CA THR A 128 -1.03 -21.83 -11.66
C THR A 128 -0.87 -21.55 -10.18
N VAL A 129 -1.79 -20.79 -9.61
CA VAL A 129 -1.89 -20.55 -8.16
C VAL A 129 -3.29 -20.88 -7.66
N ASP A 130 -3.39 -21.42 -6.44
CA ASP A 130 -4.68 -21.73 -5.83
C ASP A 130 -5.31 -20.47 -5.20
N PRO A 131 -6.61 -20.18 -5.41
CA PRO A 131 -7.30 -19.10 -4.71
C PRO A 131 -7.12 -19.21 -3.19
N PRO A 132 -6.96 -18.09 -2.45
CA PRO A 132 -7.13 -16.70 -2.86
C PRO A 132 -5.84 -16.02 -3.38
N LEU A 133 -4.84 -16.78 -3.86
CA LEU A 133 -3.72 -16.20 -4.60
C LEU A 133 -4.17 -15.79 -6.01
N GLU A 134 -3.67 -14.65 -6.47
CA GLU A 134 -3.93 -14.09 -7.78
C GLU A 134 -2.63 -13.78 -8.51
N VAL A 135 -2.61 -14.03 -9.81
CA VAL A 135 -1.55 -13.60 -10.72
C VAL A 135 -1.73 -12.13 -11.05
N ILE A 136 -0.74 -11.31 -10.71
CA ILE A 136 -0.74 -9.86 -10.92
C ILE A 136 0.04 -9.48 -12.18
N ASP A 137 1.14 -10.17 -12.45
CA ASP A 137 1.98 -9.94 -13.62
C ASP A 137 2.72 -11.22 -14.02
N ALA A 138 3.13 -11.30 -15.28
CA ALA A 138 3.80 -12.46 -15.85
C ALA A 138 4.77 -12.04 -16.96
N ALA A 139 6.02 -12.51 -16.88
CA ALA A 139 7.07 -12.22 -17.86
C ALA A 139 7.82 -13.50 -18.28
N PRO A 140 8.29 -13.63 -19.54
CA PRO A 140 7.93 -12.82 -20.71
C PRO A 140 6.41 -12.86 -20.98
N THR A 141 5.87 -12.07 -21.91
CA THR A 141 4.41 -12.02 -22.10
C THR A 141 3.82 -13.42 -22.38
N PRO A 142 2.87 -13.89 -21.55
CA PRO A 142 2.28 -15.21 -21.73
C PRO A 142 1.38 -15.27 -22.97
N THR A 143 1.26 -16.46 -23.54
CA THR A 143 0.32 -16.74 -24.64
C THR A 143 -1.14 -16.78 -24.18
N GLN A 144 -1.39 -17.14 -22.92
CA GLN A 144 -2.69 -17.06 -22.25
C GLN A 144 -2.46 -16.73 -20.78
N THR A 145 -3.29 -15.86 -20.20
CA THR A 145 -3.21 -15.51 -18.78
C THR A 145 -4.58 -15.17 -18.24
N ASP A 146 -4.82 -15.51 -16.98
CA ASP A 146 -5.97 -15.11 -16.18
C ASP A 146 -5.51 -14.82 -14.74
N THR A 147 -6.45 -14.62 -13.82
CA THR A 147 -6.13 -14.29 -12.42
C THR A 147 -5.57 -15.47 -11.63
N GLN A 148 -5.58 -16.71 -12.14
CA GLN A 148 -5.04 -17.88 -11.45
C GLN A 148 -3.89 -18.56 -12.21
N SER A 149 -3.61 -18.16 -13.46
CA SER A 149 -2.65 -18.85 -14.29
C SER A 149 -2.00 -17.98 -15.37
N ALA A 150 -0.78 -18.34 -15.74
CA ALA A 150 -0.09 -17.84 -16.93
C ALA A 150 0.50 -19.02 -17.71
N THR A 151 0.33 -19.00 -19.03
CA THR A 151 0.75 -20.05 -19.95
C THR A 151 1.64 -19.49 -21.04
N TRP A 152 2.81 -20.09 -21.21
CA TRP A 152 3.79 -19.75 -22.24
C TRP A 152 3.99 -20.92 -23.20
N ALA A 153 3.85 -20.68 -24.49
CA ALA A 153 4.35 -21.57 -25.52
C ALA A 153 5.69 -21.03 -26.07
N PHE A 154 6.70 -21.89 -26.16
CA PHE A 154 8.04 -21.50 -26.57
C PHE A 154 8.82 -22.70 -27.11
N SER A 155 9.90 -22.44 -27.83
CA SER A 155 10.84 -23.46 -28.32
C SER A 155 12.19 -23.24 -27.65
N LEU A 156 12.90 -24.33 -27.34
CA LEU A 156 14.29 -24.29 -26.89
C LEU A 156 15.15 -25.18 -27.78
N GLY A 157 16.26 -24.62 -28.27
CA GLY A 157 17.35 -25.36 -28.88
C GLY A 157 18.14 -26.21 -27.89
N VAL A 158 19.10 -26.99 -28.39
CA VAL A 158 19.98 -27.84 -27.56
C VAL A 158 20.85 -26.97 -26.66
N GLY A 159 20.78 -27.16 -25.34
CA GLY A 159 21.54 -26.41 -24.35
C GLY A 159 21.01 -25.00 -24.06
N GLU A 160 19.86 -24.60 -24.62
CA GLU A 160 19.25 -23.32 -24.32
C GLU A 160 18.45 -23.34 -23.02
N GLN A 161 18.44 -22.20 -22.33
CA GLN A 161 17.63 -21.99 -21.12
C GLN A 161 16.75 -20.75 -21.27
N ARG A 162 15.62 -20.74 -20.56
CA ARG A 162 14.72 -19.58 -20.49
C ARG A 162 14.05 -19.51 -19.13
N SER A 163 13.90 -18.29 -18.62
CA SER A 163 13.22 -17.99 -17.36
C SER A 163 11.84 -17.41 -17.61
N PHE A 164 10.91 -17.76 -16.70
CA PHE A 164 9.52 -17.32 -16.70
C PHE A 164 9.17 -16.85 -15.28
N ASP A 165 8.82 -15.58 -15.17
CA ASP A 165 8.45 -14.92 -13.93
C ASP A 165 6.93 -14.84 -13.81
N LEU A 166 6.42 -15.15 -12.62
CA LEU A 166 5.04 -15.01 -12.22
C LEU A 166 5.00 -14.18 -10.94
N SER A 167 4.37 -13.01 -10.98
CA SER A 167 4.14 -12.18 -9.82
C SER A 167 2.78 -12.52 -9.22
N VAL A 168 2.77 -13.01 -7.99
CA VAL A 168 1.57 -13.50 -7.29
C VAL A 168 1.26 -12.61 -6.10
N GLN A 169 0.00 -12.36 -5.79
CA GLN A 169 -0.42 -11.64 -4.59
C GLN A 169 -1.61 -12.36 -3.94
N SER A 170 -1.83 -12.16 -2.65
CA SER A 170 -3.11 -12.55 -2.03
C SER A 170 -3.51 -11.49 -1.01
N SER A 171 -4.78 -11.13 -0.99
CA SER A 171 -5.39 -10.24 0.00
C SER A 171 -5.76 -10.96 1.31
N ALA A 172 -5.66 -12.29 1.37
CA ALA A 172 -6.01 -13.06 2.55
C ALA A 172 -5.03 -12.82 3.72
N ALA A 173 -5.59 -12.66 4.93
CA ALA A 173 -4.84 -12.37 6.15
C ALA A 173 -3.91 -13.52 6.58
N THR A 174 -4.30 -14.78 6.40
CA THR A 174 -3.42 -15.95 6.56
C THR A 174 -3.83 -17.00 5.54
N LEU A 175 -2.86 -17.55 4.81
CA LEU A 175 -3.10 -18.55 3.78
C LEU A 175 -1.91 -19.49 3.68
N LEU A 176 -2.16 -20.80 3.59
CA LEU A 176 -1.19 -21.73 3.01
C LEU A 176 -1.68 -22.06 1.60
N GLY A 177 -1.08 -21.41 0.59
CA GLY A 177 -1.37 -21.64 -0.81
C GLY A 177 -0.25 -22.43 -1.48
N GLU A 178 -0.46 -22.79 -2.74
CA GLU A 178 0.53 -23.47 -3.56
C GLU A 178 0.62 -22.78 -4.93
N ALA A 179 1.84 -22.56 -5.40
CA ALA A 179 2.11 -22.26 -6.80
C ALA A 179 2.62 -23.52 -7.48
N ARG A 180 2.06 -23.86 -8.64
CA ARG A 180 2.42 -25.05 -9.40
C ARG A 180 2.78 -24.68 -10.83
N SER A 181 3.90 -25.19 -11.32
CA SER A 181 4.29 -25.03 -12.72
C SER A 181 4.40 -26.40 -13.39
N VAL A 182 3.70 -26.57 -14.51
CA VAL A 182 3.65 -27.80 -15.31
C VAL A 182 4.31 -27.54 -16.65
N LEU A 183 5.37 -28.28 -16.96
CA LEU A 183 6.06 -28.25 -18.24
C LEU A 183 5.58 -29.41 -19.10
N SER A 184 5.18 -29.13 -20.33
CA SER A 184 4.73 -30.11 -21.32
C SER A 184 5.45 -29.94 -22.65
N GLN A 185 5.73 -31.05 -23.31
CA GLN A 185 6.09 -31.07 -24.73
C GLN A 185 4.84 -30.81 -25.56
N ARG A 186 4.97 -29.95 -26.56
CA ARG A 186 3.90 -29.60 -27.49
C ARG A 186 4.12 -30.30 -28.83
N ASP A 187 3.10 -31.01 -29.30
CA ASP A 187 3.04 -31.60 -30.65
C ASP A 187 1.71 -31.18 -31.30
N GLY A 188 1.74 -30.04 -32.00
CA GLY A 188 0.53 -29.39 -32.51
C GLY A 188 -0.42 -28.96 -31.36
N PRO A 189 -1.67 -29.47 -31.31
CA PRO A 189 -2.60 -29.23 -30.19
C PRO A 189 -2.43 -30.21 -29.02
N LEU A 190 -1.63 -31.27 -29.17
CA LEU A 190 -1.42 -32.27 -28.14
C LEU A 190 -0.33 -31.81 -27.16
N LEU A 191 -0.62 -31.94 -25.87
CA LEU A 191 0.32 -31.65 -24.80
C LEU A 191 0.69 -32.95 -24.08
N ARG A 192 1.99 -33.24 -24.01
CA ARG A 192 2.54 -34.37 -23.27
C ARG A 192 3.30 -33.84 -22.05
N PRO A 193 2.83 -34.07 -20.81
CA PRO A 193 3.52 -33.62 -19.61
C PRO A 193 4.95 -34.18 -19.54
N LEU A 194 5.91 -33.32 -19.23
CA LEU A 194 7.31 -33.66 -19.00
C LEU A 194 7.65 -33.64 -17.50
N GLY A 195 7.08 -32.69 -16.76
CA GLY A 195 7.31 -32.55 -15.33
C GLY A 195 6.46 -31.45 -14.71
N ASN A 196 6.47 -31.39 -13.38
CA ASN A 196 5.89 -30.30 -12.61
C ASN A 196 6.74 -29.99 -11.38
N ILE A 197 6.60 -28.76 -10.88
CA ILE A 197 7.14 -28.31 -9.61
C ILE A 197 6.03 -27.62 -8.82
N SER A 198 6.05 -27.80 -7.50
CA SER A 198 5.13 -27.16 -6.57
C SER A 198 5.91 -26.41 -5.51
N LEU A 199 5.50 -25.18 -5.23
CA LEU A 199 6.07 -24.33 -4.19
C LEU A 199 4.97 -23.90 -3.22
N PRO A 200 5.01 -24.32 -1.95
CA PRO A 200 4.08 -23.81 -0.94
C PRO A 200 4.38 -22.33 -0.66
N LEU A 201 3.32 -21.52 -0.67
CA LEU A 201 3.33 -20.11 -0.34
C LEU A 201 2.59 -19.92 0.97
N LEU A 202 3.30 -19.59 2.04
CA LEU A 202 2.67 -19.27 3.31
C LEU A 202 2.50 -17.76 3.41
N ILE A 203 1.29 -17.28 3.67
CA ILE A 203 0.99 -15.90 4.04
C ILE A 203 0.60 -15.90 5.51
N ARG A 204 1.26 -15.11 6.34
CA ARG A 204 0.98 -15.02 7.78
C ARG A 204 0.45 -13.65 8.15
N ASP A 205 -0.61 -13.65 8.95
CA ASP A 205 -1.16 -12.44 9.55
C ASP A 205 -0.09 -11.77 10.43
N PRO A 206 0.21 -10.47 10.22
CA PRO A 206 1.21 -9.76 11.01
C PRO A 206 0.91 -9.75 12.51
N ASP A 207 -0.37 -9.76 12.89
CA ASP A 207 -0.82 -9.77 14.29
C ASP A 207 -0.52 -11.13 14.96
N VAL A 208 -0.75 -12.21 14.21
CA VAL A 208 -0.40 -13.58 14.64
C VAL A 208 1.11 -13.73 14.72
N ALA A 209 1.86 -13.28 13.71
CA ALA A 209 3.32 -13.35 13.69
C ALA A 209 3.96 -12.52 14.81
N ALA A 210 3.44 -11.33 15.10
CA ALA A 210 3.88 -10.52 16.24
C ALA A 210 3.60 -11.22 17.57
N THR A 211 2.43 -11.85 17.71
CA THR A 211 2.06 -12.59 18.92
C THR A 211 2.97 -13.79 19.16
N GLU A 212 3.23 -14.61 18.14
CA GLU A 212 4.16 -15.75 18.22
C GLU A 212 5.57 -15.31 18.60
N LEU A 213 6.05 -14.20 18.03
CA LEU A 213 7.36 -13.63 18.35
C LEU A 213 7.43 -13.12 19.80
N ILE A 214 6.39 -12.42 20.26
CA ILE A 214 6.29 -11.92 21.64
C ILE A 214 6.31 -13.10 22.62
N ASP A 215 5.56 -14.17 22.35
CA ASP A 215 5.51 -15.35 23.20
C ASP A 215 6.85 -16.10 23.21
N ALA A 216 7.52 -16.20 22.06
CA ALA A 216 8.87 -16.75 21.96
C ALA A 216 9.90 -15.94 22.76
N LEU A 217 9.80 -14.61 22.77
CA LEU A 217 10.63 -13.74 23.60
C LEU A 217 10.32 -13.96 25.09
N ARG A 218 9.04 -13.98 25.49
CA ARG A 218 8.61 -14.21 26.89
C ARG A 218 9.10 -15.54 27.44
N ALA A 219 9.14 -16.58 26.61
CA ALA A 219 9.64 -17.91 26.98
C ALA A 219 11.16 -17.94 27.23
N ALA A 220 11.91 -16.92 26.80
CA ALA A 220 13.36 -16.88 26.99
C ALA A 220 13.74 -16.64 28.45
N SER A 221 14.51 -17.56 29.03
CA SER A 221 15.06 -17.43 30.38
C SER A 221 16.32 -16.57 30.37
N LEU A 222 16.16 -15.28 30.60
CA LEU A 222 17.23 -14.27 30.60
C LEU A 222 17.38 -13.65 31.99
N ARG A 223 18.54 -13.06 32.29
CA ARG A 223 18.83 -12.43 33.59
C ARG A 223 19.48 -11.05 33.43
N GLY A 224 19.33 -10.20 34.44
CA GLY A 224 20.02 -8.91 34.52
C GLY A 224 19.65 -7.97 33.37
N GLY A 225 20.65 -7.38 32.73
CA GLY A 225 20.43 -6.43 31.63
C GLY A 225 19.73 -7.03 30.41
N GLU A 226 19.87 -8.33 30.18
CA GLU A 226 19.24 -9.01 29.03
C GLU A 226 17.74 -9.26 29.24
N SER A 227 17.29 -9.52 30.47
CA SER A 227 15.84 -9.60 30.74
C SER A 227 15.19 -8.24 30.53
N ALA A 228 15.86 -7.15 30.93
CA ALA A 228 15.37 -5.80 30.67
C ALA A 228 15.36 -5.46 29.16
N ALA A 229 16.33 -5.95 28.38
CA ALA A 229 16.34 -5.80 26.92
C ALA A 229 15.19 -6.57 26.26
N ARG A 230 14.95 -7.82 26.67
CA ARG A 230 13.78 -8.60 26.21
C ARG A 230 12.48 -7.87 26.53
N ASP A 231 12.31 -7.36 27.75
CA ASP A 231 11.06 -6.69 28.16
C ASP A 231 10.84 -5.41 27.34
N ARG A 232 11.90 -4.63 27.05
CA ARG A 232 11.81 -3.49 26.13
C ARG A 232 11.51 -3.91 24.69
N ALA A 233 12.10 -5.00 24.19
CA ALA A 233 11.79 -5.54 22.87
C ALA A 233 10.33 -5.96 22.75
N ILE A 234 9.77 -6.60 23.79
CA ILE A 234 8.35 -6.97 23.85
C ILE A 234 7.46 -5.72 23.80
N ASN A 235 7.75 -4.70 24.60
CA ASN A 235 6.97 -3.45 24.60
C ASN A 235 7.00 -2.77 23.22
N GLN A 236 8.16 -2.78 22.56
CA GLN A 236 8.31 -2.25 21.21
C GLN A 236 7.51 -3.06 20.18
N LEU A 237 7.48 -4.38 20.29
CA LEU A 237 6.66 -5.24 19.42
C LEU A 237 5.16 -5.06 19.67
N GLU A 238 4.74 -4.89 20.92
CA GLU A 238 3.33 -4.58 21.25
C GLU A 238 2.91 -3.21 20.70
N SER A 239 3.80 -2.21 20.79
CA SER A 239 3.60 -0.89 20.18
C SER A 239 3.53 -0.96 18.66
N ALA A 240 4.42 -1.74 18.02
CA ALA A 240 4.43 -1.92 16.57
C ALA A 240 3.13 -2.58 16.09
N ARG A 241 2.68 -3.62 16.82
CA ARG A 241 1.43 -4.33 16.55
C ARG A 241 0.21 -3.41 16.65
N GLN A 242 0.14 -2.61 17.71
CA GLN A 242 -0.94 -1.64 17.88
C GLN A 242 -0.91 -0.58 16.77
N ALA A 243 0.25 -0.04 16.43
CA ALA A 243 0.40 0.95 15.37
C ALA A 243 -0.02 0.40 13.99
N LEU A 244 0.34 -0.85 13.67
CA LEU A 244 -0.12 -1.54 12.46
C LEU A 244 -1.65 -1.69 12.42
N SER A 245 -2.28 -2.06 13.55
CA SER A 245 -3.74 -2.16 13.64
C SER A 245 -4.46 -0.81 13.46
N GLN A 246 -3.75 0.29 13.73
CA GLN A 246 -4.25 1.67 13.61
C GLN A 246 -3.88 2.33 12.27
N GLY A 247 -3.15 1.63 11.39
CA GLY A 247 -2.64 2.18 10.14
C GLY A 247 -1.47 3.17 10.30
N ASP A 248 -0.91 3.32 11.50
CA ASP A 248 0.25 4.18 11.77
C ASP A 248 1.56 3.46 11.41
N ALA A 249 1.86 3.45 10.12
CA ALA A 249 3.04 2.78 9.59
C ALA A 249 4.36 3.37 10.11
N ALA A 250 4.42 4.69 10.37
CA ALA A 250 5.63 5.35 10.83
C ALA A 250 6.00 4.92 12.26
N THR A 251 5.02 4.89 13.17
CA THR A 251 5.22 4.38 14.53
C THR A 251 5.49 2.89 14.51
N ALA A 252 4.82 2.11 13.63
CA ALA A 252 5.09 0.69 13.48
C ALA A 252 6.53 0.40 13.04
N ILE A 253 7.06 1.13 12.06
CA ILE A 253 8.44 1.02 11.58
C ILE A 253 9.41 1.36 12.73
N SER A 254 9.21 2.51 13.38
CA SER A 254 10.06 2.98 14.47
C SER A 254 10.12 1.99 15.64
N ALA A 255 8.95 1.49 16.06
CA ALA A 255 8.85 0.52 17.14
C ALA A 255 9.48 -0.84 16.76
N THR A 256 9.29 -1.30 15.52
CA THR A 256 9.92 -2.55 15.06
C THR A 256 11.45 -2.45 15.01
N ILE A 257 12.00 -1.30 14.60
CA ILE A 257 13.44 -1.02 14.68
C ILE A 257 13.91 -1.01 16.14
N GLY A 258 13.15 -0.37 17.03
CA GLY A 258 13.44 -0.35 18.46
C GLY A 258 13.48 -1.76 19.08
N ALA A 259 12.57 -2.65 18.66
CA ALA A 259 12.60 -4.05 19.06
C ALA A 259 13.86 -4.77 18.57
N ALA A 260 14.29 -4.52 17.33
CA ALA A 260 15.51 -5.10 16.77
C ALA A 260 16.76 -4.70 17.58
N ASP A 261 16.87 -3.41 17.92
CA ASP A 261 17.98 -2.87 18.70
C ASP A 261 18.07 -3.46 20.10
N GLU A 262 16.94 -3.77 20.72
CA GLU A 262 16.89 -4.41 22.03
C GLU A 262 17.23 -5.89 21.96
N VAL A 263 16.75 -6.63 20.95
CA VAL A 263 17.07 -8.05 20.77
C VAL A 263 18.56 -8.28 20.55
N VAL A 264 19.26 -7.38 19.86
CA VAL A 264 20.73 -7.48 19.65
C VAL A 264 21.53 -7.37 20.96
N ARG A 265 20.94 -6.80 22.02
CA ARG A 265 21.59 -6.71 23.34
C ARG A 265 21.55 -8.04 24.10
N ILE A 266 20.78 -9.04 23.63
CA ILE A 266 20.69 -10.37 24.21
C ILE A 266 21.78 -11.26 23.59
N GLN A 267 22.75 -11.68 24.40
CA GLN A 267 23.90 -12.47 23.95
C GLN A 267 23.91 -13.89 24.52
N SER A 268 23.22 -14.15 25.63
CA SER A 268 23.23 -15.45 26.30
C SER A 268 22.48 -16.56 25.57
N VAL A 269 21.61 -16.24 24.60
CA VAL A 269 20.84 -17.22 23.82
C VAL A 269 20.85 -16.87 22.32
N PRO A 270 20.71 -17.87 21.44
CA PRO A 270 20.53 -17.62 20.01
C PRO A 270 19.26 -16.81 19.73
N HIS A 271 19.40 -15.66 19.10
CA HIS A 271 18.29 -14.73 18.83
C HIS A 271 17.99 -14.57 17.32
N ALA A 272 18.53 -15.45 16.48
CA ALA A 272 18.39 -15.38 15.02
C ALA A 272 16.93 -15.52 14.55
N ALA A 273 16.15 -16.39 15.21
CA ALA A 273 14.72 -16.55 14.93
C ALA A 273 13.92 -15.29 15.29
N TRP A 274 14.25 -14.64 16.42
CA TRP A 274 13.59 -13.39 16.82
C TRP A 274 13.90 -12.26 15.85
N ARG A 275 15.17 -12.10 15.45
CA ARG A 275 15.56 -11.08 14.48
C ARG A 275 14.88 -11.27 13.13
N LEU A 276 14.72 -12.52 12.68
CA LEU A 276 13.96 -12.81 11.47
C LEU A 276 12.48 -12.42 11.61
N GLY A 277 11.84 -12.76 12.73
CA GLY A 277 10.47 -12.32 13.03
C GLY A 277 10.32 -10.79 13.00
N ILE A 278 11.27 -10.07 13.61
CA ILE A 278 11.29 -8.61 13.63
C ILE A 278 11.47 -8.02 12.22
N SER A 279 12.41 -8.56 11.43
CA SER A 279 12.62 -8.11 10.05
C SER A 279 11.39 -8.29 9.17
N ARG A 280 10.63 -9.38 9.37
CA ARG A 280 9.37 -9.63 8.67
C ARG A 280 8.30 -8.61 9.06
N LEU A 281 8.14 -8.31 10.35
CA LEU A 281 7.23 -7.25 10.81
C LEU A 281 7.61 -5.88 10.26
N LEU A 282 8.91 -5.59 10.14
CA LEU A 282 9.40 -4.34 9.57
C LEU A 282 9.02 -4.22 8.10
N GLU A 283 9.13 -5.31 7.34
CA GLU A 283 8.69 -5.35 5.94
C GLU A 283 7.18 -5.08 5.82
N VAL A 284 6.35 -5.65 6.70
CA VAL A 284 4.91 -5.34 6.74
C VAL A 284 4.67 -3.86 7.03
N ALA A 285 5.36 -3.29 8.02
CA ALA A 285 5.21 -1.89 8.39
C ALA A 285 5.66 -0.92 7.27
N GLN A 286 6.75 -1.26 6.57
CA GLN A 286 7.21 -0.51 5.41
C GLN A 286 6.21 -0.57 4.25
N ARG A 287 5.61 -1.74 3.99
CA ARG A 287 4.57 -1.86 2.95
C ARG A 287 3.28 -1.16 3.36
N ALA A 288 2.90 -1.19 4.63
CA ALA A 288 1.79 -0.38 5.13
C ALA A 288 2.05 1.11 4.87
N SER A 289 3.30 1.58 4.98
CA SER A 289 3.71 2.94 4.63
C SER A 289 3.68 3.22 3.13
N CYS A 290 3.96 2.24 2.27
CA CYS A 290 3.89 2.38 0.80
C CYS A 290 2.48 2.18 0.23
N ALA A 291 1.61 1.46 0.97
CA ALA A 291 0.19 1.29 0.68
C ALA A 291 -0.65 2.44 1.25
N GLN A 292 -0.07 3.33 2.07
CA GLN A 292 -0.64 4.66 2.25
C GLN A 292 -0.48 5.40 0.92
N PRO A 293 -1.55 5.74 0.18
CA PRO A 293 -1.43 6.85 -0.77
C PRO A 293 -0.92 8.05 0.03
N ASP A 294 0.02 8.84 -0.50
CA ASP A 294 0.54 10.07 0.14
C ASP A 294 -0.63 10.86 0.74
N SER A 295 -0.92 10.65 2.03
CA SER A 295 -2.23 10.95 2.65
C SER A 295 -2.41 12.43 2.94
N THR A 296 -1.39 13.21 2.59
CA THR A 296 -1.39 14.67 2.58
C THR A 296 -1.81 15.24 1.23
N ASP A 297 -1.91 14.44 0.17
CA ASP A 297 -2.46 14.89 -1.11
C ASP A 297 -4.00 14.84 -1.04
N VAL A 298 -4.66 16.00 -1.20
CA VAL A 298 -6.12 16.18 -1.08
C VAL A 298 -6.87 15.22 -2.02
N CYS A 299 -6.19 14.86 -3.08
CA CYS A 299 -6.71 14.09 -4.17
C CYS A 299 -6.55 12.57 -3.96
N SER A 300 -5.37 12.13 -3.54
CA SER A 300 -5.14 10.76 -3.08
C SER A 300 -5.91 10.42 -1.78
N ALA A 301 -6.21 11.43 -0.94
CA ALA A 301 -6.90 11.26 0.33
C ALA A 301 -8.26 10.58 0.19
N LEU A 302 -8.99 10.85 -0.90
CA LEU A 302 -10.29 10.22 -1.18
C LEU A 302 -10.16 8.76 -1.65
N GLY A 303 -8.98 8.30 -2.10
CA GLY A 303 -8.72 6.91 -2.48
C GLY A 303 -9.79 6.32 -3.39
N VAL A 304 -10.40 5.20 -3.01
CA VAL A 304 -11.46 4.55 -3.81
C VAL A 304 -12.72 5.42 -3.86
N ALA A 305 -13.01 6.16 -2.80
CA ALA A 305 -14.17 7.07 -2.77
C ALA A 305 -14.11 8.16 -3.86
N SER A 306 -12.93 8.48 -4.40
CA SER A 306 -12.80 9.42 -5.53
C SER A 306 -13.52 8.97 -6.80
N GLN A 307 -13.82 7.67 -6.95
CA GLN A 307 -14.56 7.12 -8.09
C GLN A 307 -16.07 7.36 -7.99
N PHE A 308 -16.56 7.79 -6.83
CA PHE A 308 -17.98 7.99 -6.55
C PHE A 308 -18.25 9.44 -6.16
N ASN A 309 -19.36 9.98 -6.65
CA ASN A 309 -19.85 11.30 -6.24
C ASN A 309 -20.45 11.27 -4.83
N GLY A 310 -21.05 10.14 -4.44
CA GLY A 310 -21.42 9.86 -3.05
C GLY A 310 -20.78 8.57 -2.58
N PHE A 311 -20.05 8.61 -1.47
CA PHE A 311 -19.44 7.44 -0.85
C PHE A 311 -19.76 7.41 0.66
N PHE A 312 -20.46 6.38 1.10
CA PHE A 312 -20.95 6.30 2.48
C PHE A 312 -20.47 5.01 3.13
N LEU A 313 -19.98 5.08 4.36
CA LEU A 313 -19.48 3.88 5.06
C LEU A 313 -20.61 2.96 5.55
N GLY A 314 -21.77 3.55 5.84
CA GLY A 314 -22.99 2.88 6.27
C GLY A 314 -24.13 3.09 5.28
N ASP A 315 -25.34 3.31 5.78
CA ASP A 315 -26.55 3.37 4.98
C ASP A 315 -26.70 4.69 4.20
N TYR A 316 -27.31 4.60 3.02
CA TYR A 316 -27.74 5.74 2.21
C TYR A 316 -29.24 5.66 1.92
N LEU A 317 -30.01 6.58 2.49
CA LEU A 317 -31.45 6.65 2.35
C LEU A 317 -31.84 7.97 1.69
N ALA A 318 -32.51 7.94 0.54
CA ALA A 318 -32.90 9.15 -0.16
C ALA A 318 -34.14 8.95 -1.05
N ALA A 319 -34.85 10.05 -1.33
CA ALA A 319 -35.96 10.03 -2.26
C ALA A 319 -36.14 11.38 -2.98
N ASN A 320 -36.73 11.34 -4.17
CA ASN A 320 -37.13 12.52 -4.96
C ASN A 320 -35.96 13.48 -5.27
N SER A 321 -34.81 12.94 -5.68
CA SER A 321 -33.59 13.70 -5.96
C SER A 321 -32.65 12.86 -6.84
N ASP A 322 -31.38 13.24 -6.94
CA ASP A 322 -30.39 12.56 -7.76
C ASP A 322 -28.95 12.66 -7.24
N VAL A 323 -28.14 11.69 -7.66
CA VAL A 323 -26.68 11.78 -7.70
C VAL A 323 -26.28 11.75 -9.16
N GLN A 324 -25.65 12.83 -9.63
CA GLN A 324 -25.34 12.97 -11.04
C GLN A 324 -24.24 12.02 -11.53
N GLY A 325 -23.39 11.55 -10.62
CA GLY A 325 -22.36 10.54 -10.88
C GLY A 325 -22.64 9.20 -10.20
N ALA A 326 -21.59 8.49 -9.81
CA ALA A 326 -21.71 7.20 -9.14
C ALA A 326 -21.94 7.33 -7.61
N LEU A 327 -22.61 6.35 -7.03
CA LEU A 327 -22.96 6.27 -5.61
C LEU A 327 -22.54 4.91 -5.04
N ALA A 328 -21.80 4.92 -3.92
CA ALA A 328 -21.44 3.74 -3.15
C ALA A 328 -21.84 3.90 -1.68
N ALA A 329 -22.39 2.86 -1.07
CA ALA A 329 -22.66 2.82 0.37
C ALA A 329 -22.30 1.45 0.96
N GLY A 330 -21.55 1.39 2.05
CA GLY A 330 -21.16 0.13 2.70
C GLY A 330 -22.33 -0.60 3.37
N GLY A 331 -23.38 0.14 3.72
CA GLY A 331 -24.63 -0.39 4.28
C GLY A 331 -25.71 -0.64 3.23
N ARG A 332 -26.97 -0.51 3.66
CA ARG A 332 -28.14 -0.57 2.78
C ARG A 332 -28.28 0.73 1.98
N VAL A 333 -28.66 0.59 0.72
CA VAL A 333 -29.11 1.71 -0.12
C VAL A 333 -30.62 1.63 -0.31
N GLU A 334 -31.33 2.69 0.09
CA GLU A 334 -32.77 2.85 -0.13
C GLU A 334 -33.04 4.13 -0.91
N LEU A 335 -33.56 3.96 -2.14
CA LEU A 335 -33.82 5.04 -3.08
C LEU A 335 -35.26 4.98 -3.58
N ASN A 336 -35.92 6.12 -3.74
CA ASN A 336 -37.23 6.16 -4.39
C ASN A 336 -37.44 7.44 -5.19
N ASN A 337 -37.97 7.32 -6.40
CA ASN A 337 -38.05 8.42 -7.39
C ASN A 337 -36.70 9.13 -7.51
N TYR A 338 -35.65 8.35 -7.76
CA TYR A 338 -34.26 8.80 -7.69
C TYR A 338 -33.54 8.55 -9.02
N SER A 339 -32.58 9.40 -9.36
CA SER A 339 -31.70 9.21 -10.53
C SER A 339 -30.25 9.04 -10.11
N ILE A 340 -29.54 8.13 -10.76
CA ILE A 340 -28.09 7.91 -10.56
C ILE A 340 -27.38 8.00 -11.92
N GLY A 341 -26.27 8.73 -11.95
CA GLY A 341 -25.30 8.69 -13.05
C GLY A 341 -25.76 9.31 -14.36
N ASP A 342 -26.66 10.29 -14.34
CA ASP A 342 -27.14 10.96 -15.57
C ASP A 342 -26.09 11.87 -16.23
N GLN A 343 -25.03 12.23 -15.50
CA GLN A 343 -23.86 12.96 -16.01
C GLN A 343 -22.61 12.07 -16.23
N LEU A 344 -22.71 10.76 -15.97
CA LEU A 344 -21.64 9.83 -16.33
C LEU A 344 -21.53 9.68 -17.85
N MET A 345 -20.32 9.39 -18.33
CA MET A 345 -20.10 9.15 -19.76
C MET A 345 -20.85 7.90 -20.25
N PRO A 346 -21.32 7.86 -21.51
CA PRO A 346 -22.07 6.72 -22.05
C PRO A 346 -21.36 5.36 -22.04
N ASP A 347 -20.03 5.37 -21.91
CA ASP A 347 -19.15 4.20 -21.86
C ASP A 347 -18.58 3.95 -20.45
N PHE A 348 -19.20 4.53 -19.41
CA PHE A 348 -18.82 4.27 -18.02
C PHE A 348 -18.90 2.77 -17.72
N ASP A 349 -17.76 2.20 -17.34
CA ASP A 349 -17.58 0.79 -17.00
C ASP A 349 -17.51 0.60 -15.47
N GLY A 350 -18.22 -0.40 -14.96
CA GLY A 350 -18.31 -0.70 -13.54
C GLY A 350 -19.56 -0.14 -12.82
N PRO A 351 -19.63 -0.29 -11.49
CA PRO A 351 -20.82 0.03 -10.72
C PRO A 351 -20.99 1.54 -10.55
N SER A 352 -22.09 2.08 -11.07
CA SER A 352 -22.54 3.44 -10.75
C SER A 352 -23.42 3.48 -9.52
N LEU A 353 -23.99 2.34 -9.13
CA LEU A 353 -24.70 2.15 -7.87
C LEU A 353 -24.17 0.91 -7.16
N LEU A 354 -23.46 1.10 -6.05
CA LEU A 354 -22.84 0.04 -5.27
C LEU A 354 -23.36 0.04 -3.83
N ALA A 355 -23.82 -1.10 -3.34
CA ALA A 355 -24.16 -1.29 -1.93
C ALA A 355 -23.38 -2.46 -1.32
N GLY A 356 -22.82 -2.29 -0.12
CA GLY A 356 -22.31 -3.41 0.65
C GLY A 356 -23.43 -4.29 1.21
N GLY A 357 -24.59 -3.69 1.53
CA GLY A 357 -25.81 -4.37 1.96
C GLY A 357 -26.84 -4.55 0.84
N ASP A 358 -28.12 -4.52 1.21
CA ASP A 358 -29.24 -4.62 0.26
C ASP A 358 -29.46 -3.32 -0.52
N ILE A 359 -30.03 -3.44 -1.72
CA ILE A 359 -30.57 -2.30 -2.50
C ILE A 359 -32.09 -2.40 -2.56
N VAL A 360 -32.77 -1.35 -2.09
CA VAL A 360 -34.21 -1.13 -2.24
C VAL A 360 -34.41 0.09 -3.12
N PHE A 361 -34.86 -0.14 -4.36
CA PHE A 361 -35.00 0.91 -5.37
C PHE A 361 -36.27 0.69 -6.22
N PRO A 362 -37.47 0.89 -5.65
CA PRO A 362 -38.74 0.58 -6.32
C PRO A 362 -39.02 1.42 -7.58
N SER A 363 -38.54 2.67 -7.63
CA SER A 363 -38.81 3.59 -8.73
C SER A 363 -37.65 4.57 -8.91
N GLY A 364 -37.20 4.78 -10.14
CA GLY A 364 -36.10 5.66 -10.48
C GLY A 364 -35.36 5.20 -11.74
N ARG A 365 -34.14 5.71 -11.93
CA ARG A 365 -33.29 5.34 -13.07
C ARG A 365 -31.81 5.37 -12.73
N VAL A 366 -31.09 4.36 -13.20
CA VAL A 366 -29.62 4.36 -13.31
C VAL A 366 -29.28 4.55 -14.77
N TYR A 367 -28.70 5.69 -15.12
CA TYR A 367 -28.51 6.10 -16.52
C TYR A 367 -27.32 5.43 -17.20
N GLN A 368 -26.24 5.22 -16.45
CA GLN A 368 -25.00 4.57 -16.89
C GLN A 368 -24.47 3.67 -15.76
N GLY A 369 -23.65 2.68 -16.10
CA GLY A 369 -23.00 1.78 -15.14
C GLY A 369 -23.92 0.75 -14.48
N ASP A 370 -23.32 -0.16 -13.74
CA ASP A 370 -24.00 -1.30 -13.14
C ASP A 370 -24.65 -0.98 -11.79
N ILE A 371 -25.66 -1.77 -11.43
CA ILE A 371 -26.21 -1.85 -10.06
C ILE A 371 -25.64 -3.12 -9.41
N VAL A 372 -24.86 -2.95 -8.35
CA VAL A 372 -24.18 -4.05 -7.66
C VAL A 372 -24.47 -3.98 -6.16
N ALA A 373 -24.91 -5.09 -5.58
CA ALA A 373 -25.14 -5.23 -4.15
C ALA A 373 -24.40 -6.45 -3.58
N GLY A 374 -23.73 -6.27 -2.45
CA GLY A 374 -23.22 -7.37 -1.62
C GLY A 374 -24.37 -8.14 -0.95
N GLY A 375 -25.51 -7.48 -0.74
CA GLY A 375 -26.76 -8.09 -0.27
C GLY A 375 -27.78 -8.30 -1.39
N SER A 376 -29.07 -8.31 -1.02
CA SER A 376 -30.17 -8.58 -1.93
C SER A 376 -30.54 -7.37 -2.79
N VAL A 377 -30.90 -7.63 -4.05
CA VAL A 377 -31.49 -6.65 -4.98
C VAL A 377 -32.99 -6.89 -5.21
N ALA A 378 -33.64 -7.69 -4.37
CA ALA A 378 -35.07 -8.01 -4.51
C ALA A 378 -35.99 -6.77 -4.36
N GLY A 379 -35.48 -5.69 -3.76
CA GLY A 379 -36.18 -4.42 -3.62
C GLY A 379 -36.05 -3.49 -4.84
N VAL A 380 -35.33 -3.89 -5.89
CA VAL A 380 -35.22 -3.11 -7.13
C VAL A 380 -36.47 -3.34 -8.00
N GLY A 381 -37.21 -2.27 -8.26
CA GLY A 381 -38.50 -2.35 -8.95
C GLY A 381 -38.37 -2.43 -10.48
N SER A 382 -39.44 -2.87 -11.13
CA SER A 382 -39.48 -3.01 -12.60
C SER A 382 -39.24 -1.69 -13.34
N ALA A 383 -39.57 -0.55 -12.73
CA ALA A 383 -39.29 0.77 -13.32
C ALA A 383 -37.78 1.02 -13.50
N VAL A 384 -36.96 0.60 -12.52
CA VAL A 384 -35.51 0.70 -12.59
C VAL A 384 -34.95 -0.35 -13.56
N ILE A 385 -35.39 -1.61 -13.43
CA ILE A 385 -34.92 -2.74 -14.27
C ILE A 385 -35.18 -2.46 -15.76
N ASN A 386 -36.38 -2.01 -16.11
CA ASN A 386 -36.73 -1.69 -17.51
C ASN A 386 -36.01 -0.45 -18.04
N GLY A 387 -35.42 0.36 -17.16
CA GLY A 387 -34.65 1.55 -17.50
C GLY A 387 -33.17 1.28 -17.78
N LEU A 388 -32.67 0.07 -17.47
CA LEU A 388 -31.29 -0.33 -17.73
C LEU A 388 -31.02 -0.47 -19.23
N GLY A 389 -29.87 0.04 -19.65
CA GLY A 389 -29.33 -0.08 -21.00
C GLY A 389 -28.78 -1.48 -21.30
N PRO A 390 -28.42 -1.75 -22.57
CA PRO A 390 -28.06 -3.09 -23.05
C PRO A 390 -26.79 -3.67 -22.41
N ASN A 391 -25.91 -2.82 -21.87
CA ASN A 391 -24.65 -3.22 -21.26
C ASN A 391 -24.64 -3.01 -19.74
N GLN A 392 -25.79 -2.66 -19.13
CA GLN A 392 -25.90 -2.49 -17.69
C GLN A 392 -26.42 -3.78 -17.05
N THR A 393 -25.85 -4.12 -15.90
CA THR A 393 -26.21 -5.30 -15.13
C THR A 393 -26.81 -4.92 -13.79
N LEU A 394 -27.64 -5.83 -13.27
CA LEU A 394 -28.16 -5.79 -11.91
C LEU A 394 -27.72 -7.07 -11.21
N THR A 395 -26.84 -6.94 -10.22
CA THR A 395 -26.24 -8.09 -9.54
C THR A 395 -26.40 -7.95 -8.03
N GLY A 396 -26.94 -8.98 -7.38
CA GLY A 396 -27.04 -9.08 -5.92
C GLY A 396 -26.23 -10.26 -5.38
N ASN A 397 -25.94 -10.25 -4.08
CA ASN A 397 -25.01 -11.18 -3.42
C ASN A 397 -23.64 -11.25 -4.13
N ALA A 398 -23.20 -10.11 -4.64
CA ALA A 398 -21.96 -9.99 -5.40
C ALA A 398 -20.74 -9.95 -4.48
N VAL A 399 -19.59 -10.39 -5.01
CA VAL A 399 -18.30 -10.02 -4.43
C VAL A 399 -18.05 -8.55 -4.77
N LEU A 400 -17.78 -7.74 -3.74
CA LEU A 400 -17.58 -6.31 -3.91
C LEU A 400 -16.17 -6.01 -4.45
N PRO A 401 -15.99 -4.94 -5.25
CA PRO A 401 -14.69 -4.58 -5.82
C PRO A 401 -13.66 -4.09 -4.78
N PHE A 402 -14.10 -3.76 -3.56
CA PHE A 402 -13.26 -3.34 -2.44
C PHE A 402 -13.97 -3.55 -1.10
N ASP A 403 -13.21 -3.48 -0.01
CA ASP A 403 -13.70 -3.57 1.37
C ASP A 403 -14.02 -2.17 1.93
N PHE A 404 -15.30 -1.90 2.21
CA PHE A 404 -15.77 -0.64 2.79
C PHE A 404 -15.21 -0.37 4.19
N ALA A 405 -14.97 -1.40 5.00
CA ALA A 405 -14.41 -1.23 6.35
C ALA A 405 -12.95 -0.78 6.26
N ALA A 406 -12.16 -1.44 5.42
CA ALA A 406 -10.76 -1.07 5.18
C ALA A 406 -10.65 0.34 4.59
N GLU A 407 -11.48 0.67 3.58
CA GLU A 407 -11.51 2.01 2.99
C GLU A 407 -12.00 3.07 3.99
N GLY A 408 -12.95 2.71 4.86
CA GLY A 408 -13.42 3.58 5.95
C GLY A 408 -12.32 3.95 6.94
N SER A 409 -11.52 2.98 7.37
CA SER A 409 -10.33 3.24 8.18
C SER A 409 -9.34 4.15 7.46
N ARG A 410 -9.06 3.89 6.18
CA ARG A 410 -8.15 4.70 5.37
C ARG A 410 -8.63 6.15 5.24
N LEU A 411 -9.93 6.37 4.97
CA LEU A 411 -10.53 7.69 4.85
C LEU A 411 -10.49 8.47 6.18
N GLN A 412 -10.68 7.79 7.30
CA GLN A 412 -10.53 8.40 8.64
C GLN A 412 -9.09 8.84 8.89
N SER A 413 -8.12 7.97 8.62
CA SER A 413 -6.69 8.31 8.75
C SER A 413 -6.28 9.44 7.81
N ALA A 414 -6.75 9.44 6.56
CA ALA A 414 -6.49 10.50 5.59
C ALA A 414 -7.10 11.84 6.04
N SER A 415 -8.34 11.81 6.55
CA SER A 415 -9.01 12.99 7.11
C SER A 415 -8.23 13.56 8.30
N GLN A 416 -7.70 12.73 9.18
CA GLN A 416 -6.83 13.15 10.29
C GLN A 416 -5.50 13.73 9.80
N ALA A 417 -4.83 13.06 8.86
CA ALA A 417 -3.56 13.52 8.30
C ALA A 417 -3.69 14.89 7.60
N LEU A 418 -4.77 15.10 6.83
CA LEU A 418 -5.09 16.40 6.24
C LEU A 418 -5.30 17.49 7.31
N ALA A 419 -5.89 17.12 8.46
CA ALA A 419 -6.10 18.01 9.58
C ALA A 419 -4.80 18.40 10.30
N GLU A 420 -3.72 17.63 10.17
CA GLU A 420 -2.41 17.95 10.76
C GLU A 420 -1.59 18.91 9.89
N LEU A 421 -2.00 19.16 8.64
CA LEU A 421 -1.29 20.07 7.77
C LEU A 421 -1.31 21.51 8.33
N PRO A 422 -0.15 22.20 8.33
CA PRO A 422 -0.06 23.54 8.88
C PRO A 422 -0.88 24.52 8.04
N ALA A 423 -1.76 25.27 8.70
CA ALA A 423 -2.53 26.31 8.04
C ALA A 423 -1.61 27.44 7.55
N ASN A 424 -1.78 27.84 6.29
CA ASN A 424 -1.15 29.02 5.68
C ASN A 424 -2.17 30.09 5.27
N GLY A 425 -3.47 29.76 5.30
CA GLY A 425 -4.57 30.71 5.24
C GLY A 425 -4.87 31.33 6.59
N SER A 426 -5.48 32.51 6.56
CA SER A 426 -5.94 33.25 7.74
C SER A 426 -7.44 33.47 7.69
N TRP A 427 -8.06 33.70 8.84
CA TRP A 427 -9.49 34.00 8.93
C TRP A 427 -9.79 35.04 10.01
N THR A 428 -10.88 35.78 9.82
CA THR A 428 -11.42 36.75 10.79
C THR A 428 -12.93 36.61 10.85
N LEU A 429 -13.47 36.49 12.07
CA LEU A 429 -14.90 36.62 12.32
C LEU A 429 -15.24 38.09 12.57
N GLN A 430 -16.11 38.68 11.74
CA GLN A 430 -16.60 40.04 11.93
C GLN A 430 -18.01 40.20 11.35
N TRP A 431 -18.86 40.99 12.00
CA TRP A 431 -20.23 41.28 11.53
C TRP A 431 -21.10 40.02 11.28
N GLY A 432 -20.81 38.92 11.96
CA GLY A 432 -21.48 37.62 11.78
C GLY A 432 -21.03 36.85 10.52
N GLY A 433 -19.98 37.30 9.84
CA GLY A 433 -19.37 36.64 8.71
C GLY A 433 -17.96 36.13 9.02
N LEU A 434 -17.58 35.04 8.37
CA LEU A 434 -16.25 34.47 8.36
C LEU A 434 -15.54 34.89 7.06
N TYR A 435 -14.46 35.66 7.20
CA TYR A 435 -13.67 36.19 6.09
C TYR A 435 -12.30 35.53 6.10
N LEU A 436 -12.02 34.75 5.07
CA LEU A 436 -10.83 33.94 4.92
C LEU A 436 -9.95 34.51 3.81
N ARG A 437 -8.63 34.46 4.01
CA ARG A 437 -7.63 34.97 3.08
C ARG A 437 -6.52 33.93 2.92
N GLY A 438 -6.33 33.44 1.70
CA GLY A 438 -5.17 32.63 1.34
C GLY A 438 -3.87 33.45 1.41
N ASP A 439 -2.73 32.77 1.32
CA ASP A 439 -1.43 33.43 1.28
C ASP A 439 -1.10 34.06 -0.09
N GLY A 440 -1.91 33.78 -1.11
CA GLY A 440 -1.75 34.30 -2.46
C GLY A 440 -0.54 33.75 -3.24
N GLN A 441 0.16 32.74 -2.71
CA GLN A 441 1.41 32.23 -3.29
C GLN A 441 1.47 30.69 -3.35
N SER A 442 1.03 30.00 -2.30
CA SER A 442 1.15 28.55 -2.21
C SER A 442 0.20 27.82 -3.16
N ALA A 443 0.65 26.68 -3.68
CA ALA A 443 -0.18 25.78 -4.49
C ALA A 443 -1.36 25.18 -3.71
N ARG A 444 -1.29 25.22 -2.36
CA ARG A 444 -2.37 24.81 -1.47
C ARG A 444 -2.65 25.88 -0.44
N GLN A 445 -3.92 26.15 -0.21
CA GLN A 445 -4.44 27.12 0.74
C GLN A 445 -5.18 26.35 1.84
N ILE A 446 -4.60 26.30 3.03
CA ILE A 446 -5.04 25.49 4.16
C ILE A 446 -5.58 26.41 5.24
N PHE A 447 -6.83 26.19 5.63
CA PHE A 447 -7.50 26.91 6.71
C PHE A 447 -7.88 25.93 7.81
N ASP A 448 -7.62 26.30 9.06
CA ASP A 448 -8.06 25.56 10.24
C ASP A 448 -9.15 26.37 10.96
N LEU A 449 -10.35 25.81 11.06
CA LEU A 449 -11.58 26.50 11.46
C LEU A 449 -12.30 25.72 12.57
N PRO A 450 -12.60 26.33 13.71
CA PRO A 450 -13.54 25.77 14.68
C PRO A 450 -14.96 25.63 14.07
N ALA A 451 -15.59 24.47 14.24
CA ALA A 451 -16.90 24.16 13.66
C ALA A 451 -18.02 25.07 14.18
N ASP A 452 -17.94 25.50 15.44
CA ASP A 452 -18.90 26.42 16.06
C ASP A 452 -18.88 27.81 15.41
N LEU A 453 -17.70 28.28 14.97
CA LEU A 453 -17.56 29.53 14.23
C LEU A 453 -18.16 29.42 12.82
N VAL A 454 -17.90 28.32 12.12
CA VAL A 454 -18.48 28.07 10.79
C VAL A 454 -20.00 28.01 10.89
N TRP A 455 -20.52 27.30 11.88
CA TRP A 455 -21.96 27.15 12.12
C TRP A 455 -22.68 28.49 12.35
N GLN A 456 -22.06 29.41 13.07
CA GLN A 456 -22.66 30.71 13.42
C GLN A 456 -22.57 31.74 12.29
N ALA A 457 -21.71 31.52 11.29
CA ALA A 457 -21.47 32.48 10.23
C ALA A 457 -22.59 32.48 9.19
N HIS A 458 -23.14 33.66 8.86
CA HIS A 458 -24.06 33.81 7.72
C HIS A 458 -23.33 34.13 6.40
N THR A 459 -22.05 34.52 6.50
CA THR A 459 -21.18 34.81 5.35
C THR A 459 -19.92 33.94 5.44
N PHE A 460 -19.52 33.34 4.33
CA PHE A 460 -18.26 32.62 4.19
C PHE A 460 -17.55 33.13 2.93
N GLU A 461 -16.62 34.05 3.11
CA GLU A 461 -15.96 34.77 2.02
C GLU A 461 -14.48 34.41 1.97
N VAL A 462 -14.02 33.88 0.84
CA VAL A 462 -12.62 33.48 0.65
C VAL A 462 -11.97 34.37 -0.40
N LYS A 463 -10.77 34.89 -0.10
CA LYS A 463 -9.98 35.74 -1.00
C LYS A 463 -8.54 35.28 -1.14
N ASP A 464 -7.88 35.80 -2.17
CA ASP A 464 -6.44 35.61 -2.43
C ASP A 464 -6.05 34.13 -2.59
N ILE A 465 -6.89 33.36 -3.27
CA ILE A 465 -6.59 31.99 -3.71
C ILE A 465 -5.94 32.07 -5.10
N PRO A 466 -4.70 31.59 -5.28
CA PRO A 466 -4.07 31.55 -6.60
C PRO A 466 -4.86 30.68 -7.59
N ALA A 467 -4.78 31.01 -8.88
CA ALA A 467 -5.39 30.18 -9.91
C ALA A 467 -4.79 28.77 -9.91
N GLY A 468 -5.66 27.75 -9.91
CA GLY A 468 -5.26 26.34 -9.86
C GLY A 468 -4.83 25.83 -8.48
N ALA A 469 -4.82 26.68 -7.44
CA ALA A 469 -4.51 26.25 -6.09
C ALA A 469 -5.61 25.32 -5.52
N GLU A 470 -5.17 24.36 -4.72
CA GLU A 470 -6.04 23.55 -3.86
C GLU A 470 -6.46 24.35 -2.64
N VAL A 471 -7.68 24.12 -2.17
CA VAL A 471 -8.21 24.77 -0.97
C VAL A 471 -8.70 23.70 -0.01
N LEU A 472 -8.08 23.64 1.17
CA LEU A 472 -8.43 22.71 2.24
C LEU A 472 -8.98 23.49 3.44
N PHE A 473 -10.23 23.20 3.79
CA PHE A 473 -10.86 23.68 5.02
C PHE A 473 -10.90 22.53 6.04
N ASN A 474 -10.00 22.55 7.02
CA ASN A 474 -10.08 21.66 8.17
C ASN A 474 -11.05 22.26 9.19
N ILE A 475 -12.24 21.67 9.32
CA ILE A 475 -13.30 22.15 10.21
C ILE A 475 -13.40 21.22 11.43
N ARG A 476 -12.99 21.71 12.60
CA ARG A 476 -12.81 20.91 13.82
C ARG A 476 -13.98 21.01 14.78
N GLY A 477 -14.45 19.86 15.25
CA GLY A 477 -15.55 19.74 16.21
C GLY A 477 -16.48 18.57 15.89
N ALA A 478 -16.98 17.91 16.94
CA ALA A 478 -17.87 16.76 16.82
C ALA A 478 -19.24 17.09 16.18
N GLN A 479 -19.68 18.34 16.34
CA GLN A 479 -20.87 18.88 15.68
C GLN A 479 -20.44 19.98 14.72
N ALA A 480 -20.66 19.77 13.43
CA ALA A 480 -20.26 20.71 12.39
C ALA A 480 -21.39 20.89 11.36
N GLY A 481 -21.30 21.95 10.56
CA GLY A 481 -22.30 22.20 9.54
C GLY A 481 -21.98 23.40 8.66
N LEU A 482 -22.63 23.40 7.51
CA LEU A 482 -22.65 24.51 6.55
C LEU A 482 -24.11 24.89 6.37
N THR A 483 -24.53 25.97 7.02
CA THR A 483 -25.95 26.32 7.13
C THR A 483 -26.20 27.77 6.74
N ASN A 484 -27.14 28.01 5.83
CA ASN A 484 -27.68 29.33 5.49
C ASN A 484 -26.62 30.39 5.13
N MET A 485 -25.50 29.96 4.51
CA MET A 485 -24.40 30.83 4.09
C MET A 485 -24.18 30.74 2.58
N SER A 486 -23.57 31.79 2.01
CA SER A 486 -23.13 31.77 0.61
C SER A 486 -21.68 31.30 0.51
N LEU A 487 -21.42 30.31 -0.34
CA LEU A 487 -20.08 29.83 -0.70
C LEU A 487 -19.66 30.27 -2.12
N GLN A 488 -20.32 31.30 -2.67
CA GLN A 488 -20.08 31.75 -4.06
C GLN A 488 -18.63 32.09 -4.38
N THR A 489 -17.85 32.56 -3.40
CA THR A 489 -16.42 32.87 -3.61
C THR A 489 -15.57 31.63 -3.97
N LEU A 490 -16.06 30.43 -3.68
CA LEU A 490 -15.40 29.16 -3.99
C LEU A 490 -15.76 28.62 -5.38
N VAL A 491 -16.79 29.15 -6.05
CA VAL A 491 -17.22 28.67 -7.37
C VAL A 491 -16.08 28.56 -8.39
N PRO A 492 -15.15 29.53 -8.52
CA PRO A 492 -14.03 29.44 -9.46
C PRO A 492 -13.01 28.34 -9.10
N HIS A 493 -13.06 27.81 -7.88
CA HIS A 493 -12.11 26.85 -7.33
C HIS A 493 -12.76 25.51 -6.98
N ARG A 494 -14.08 25.34 -7.17
CA ARG A 494 -14.87 24.21 -6.65
C ARG A 494 -14.31 22.82 -6.96
N GLU A 495 -13.64 22.67 -8.10
CA GLU A 495 -13.00 21.41 -8.53
C GLU A 495 -11.81 21.02 -7.64
N ARG A 496 -11.28 21.96 -6.87
CA ARG A 496 -10.06 21.87 -6.05
C ARG A 496 -10.29 22.20 -4.57
N VAL A 497 -11.56 22.28 -4.14
CA VAL A 497 -11.94 22.57 -2.75
C VAL A 497 -12.29 21.28 -2.02
N LEU A 498 -11.71 21.08 -0.83
CA LEU A 498 -12.08 20.02 0.11
C LEU A 498 -12.44 20.61 1.47
N PHE A 499 -13.66 20.33 1.93
CA PHE A 499 -14.09 20.51 3.31
C PHE A 499 -13.83 19.22 4.09
N ASN A 500 -12.82 19.24 4.95
CA ASN A 500 -12.40 18.11 5.76
C ASN A 500 -12.94 18.26 7.19
N PHE A 501 -13.71 17.27 7.64
CA PHE A 501 -14.33 17.23 8.97
C PHE A 501 -13.79 16.01 9.74
N PRO A 502 -12.58 16.10 10.32
CA PRO A 502 -11.87 14.96 10.90
C PRO A 502 -12.53 14.37 12.15
N GLU A 503 -13.35 15.17 12.84
CA GLU A 503 -13.92 14.84 14.15
C GLU A 503 -15.45 14.77 14.13
N ALA A 504 -16.09 15.24 13.06
CA ALA A 504 -17.54 15.43 13.05
C ALA A 504 -18.26 14.08 13.07
N THR A 505 -19.07 13.85 14.10
CA THR A 505 -19.99 12.71 14.17
C THR A 505 -21.38 13.08 13.65
N GLN A 506 -21.69 14.37 13.60
CA GLN A 506 -22.89 14.93 12.97
C GLN A 506 -22.47 16.09 12.06
N LEU A 507 -22.92 16.04 10.80
CA LEU A 507 -22.74 17.12 9.84
C LEU A 507 -24.12 17.60 9.36
N THR A 508 -24.40 18.89 9.56
CA THR A 508 -25.67 19.49 9.11
C THR A 508 -25.45 20.36 7.88
N LEU A 509 -26.17 20.05 6.82
CA LEU A 509 -26.19 20.81 5.57
C LEU A 509 -27.59 21.38 5.39
N GLN A 510 -27.74 22.70 5.49
CA GLN A 510 -29.06 23.32 5.49
C GLN A 510 -29.08 24.63 4.71
N GLY A 511 -29.98 24.74 3.72
CA GLY A 511 -30.13 25.96 2.93
C GLY A 511 -28.82 26.38 2.25
N ILE A 512 -28.06 25.39 1.76
CA ILE A 512 -26.67 25.58 1.33
C ILE A 512 -26.41 25.06 -0.09
N SER A 513 -25.60 25.79 -0.86
CA SER A 513 -24.94 25.28 -2.06
C SER A 513 -23.48 25.04 -1.70
N VAL A 514 -23.09 23.78 -1.48
CA VAL A 514 -21.70 23.44 -1.17
C VAL A 514 -20.89 23.44 -2.46
N GLU A 515 -19.81 24.23 -2.50
CA GLU A 515 -18.96 24.41 -3.68
C GLU A 515 -17.60 23.72 -3.45
N GLY A 516 -17.61 22.39 -3.49
CA GLY A 516 -16.43 21.57 -3.21
C GLY A 516 -16.77 20.17 -2.71
N ALA A 517 -15.74 19.34 -2.53
CA ALA A 517 -15.88 18.01 -1.94
C ALA A 517 -15.98 18.07 -0.40
N ILE A 518 -16.65 17.08 0.18
CA ILE A 518 -16.80 16.88 1.62
C ILE A 518 -16.12 15.56 2.00
N LEU A 519 -15.21 15.60 2.97
CA LEU A 519 -14.65 14.43 3.63
C LEU A 519 -15.02 14.47 5.12
N ALA A 520 -16.05 13.72 5.50
CA ALA A 520 -16.58 13.66 6.86
C ALA A 520 -16.81 12.20 7.29
N PRO A 521 -15.77 11.34 7.31
CA PRO A 521 -15.93 9.89 7.36
C PRO A 521 -16.59 9.35 8.64
N LEU A 522 -16.70 10.17 9.69
CA LEU A 522 -17.38 9.84 10.95
C LEU A 522 -18.82 10.36 11.04
N ALA A 523 -19.26 11.21 10.11
CA ALA A 523 -20.46 12.00 10.27
C ALA A 523 -21.72 11.28 9.74
N SER A 524 -22.80 11.31 10.53
CA SER A 524 -24.16 11.13 10.00
C SER A 524 -24.63 12.45 9.39
N VAL A 525 -25.21 12.41 8.20
CA VAL A 525 -25.84 13.56 7.53
C VAL A 525 -27.35 13.31 7.45
N GLU A 526 -28.10 14.03 8.26
CA GLU A 526 -29.55 13.86 8.40
C GLU A 526 -30.31 15.05 7.82
N GLN A 527 -31.35 14.74 7.05
CA GLN A 527 -32.24 15.70 6.38
C GLN A 527 -31.52 16.88 5.70
N PRO A 528 -30.45 16.63 4.91
CA PRO A 528 -29.72 17.70 4.26
C PRO A 528 -30.62 18.46 3.27
N GLN A 529 -30.42 19.77 3.17
CA GLN A 529 -31.19 20.67 2.30
C GLN A 529 -30.26 21.57 1.47
N GLY A 530 -30.41 21.51 0.15
CA GLY A 530 -29.65 22.33 -0.80
C GLY A 530 -29.08 21.50 -1.95
N VAL A 531 -27.85 21.79 -2.34
CA VAL A 531 -27.10 21.05 -3.36
C VAL A 531 -25.61 20.97 -3.01
N VAL A 532 -24.97 19.84 -3.28
CA VAL A 532 -23.50 19.72 -3.24
C VAL A 532 -22.98 19.70 -4.68
N TRP A 533 -21.99 20.53 -4.99
CA TRP A 533 -21.24 20.48 -6.26
C TRP A 533 -19.88 19.85 -6.01
N GLY A 534 -19.80 18.53 -6.04
CA GLY A 534 -18.58 17.79 -5.70
C GLY A 534 -18.81 16.35 -5.26
N HIS A 535 -17.83 15.83 -4.52
CA HIS A 535 -17.90 14.51 -3.90
C HIS A 535 -18.33 14.61 -2.45
N VAL A 536 -19.05 13.62 -1.95
CA VAL A 536 -19.42 13.51 -0.54
C VAL A 536 -18.92 12.18 0.01
N VAL A 537 -18.08 12.22 1.03
CA VAL A 537 -17.72 11.07 1.85
C VAL A 537 -18.26 11.27 3.26
N ALA A 538 -19.12 10.37 3.73
CA ALA A 538 -19.66 10.44 5.10
C ALA A 538 -19.88 9.05 5.71
N ALA A 539 -20.16 8.99 7.02
CA ALA A 539 -20.53 7.72 7.64
C ALA A 539 -21.91 7.25 7.17
N LYS A 540 -22.91 8.12 7.16
CA LYS A 540 -24.29 7.82 6.74
C LYS A 540 -24.98 9.01 6.12
N TRP A 541 -26.01 8.74 5.32
CA TRP A 541 -26.84 9.78 4.71
C TRP A 541 -28.31 9.42 4.73
N ASN A 542 -29.14 10.39 5.10
CA ASN A 542 -30.59 10.25 5.11
C ASN A 542 -31.26 11.56 4.70
N GLY A 543 -31.61 11.69 3.42
CA GLY A 543 -32.41 12.81 2.93
C GLY A 543 -32.23 13.11 1.45
N MET A 544 -32.88 14.19 1.00
CA MET A 544 -33.18 14.46 -0.41
C MET A 544 -32.24 15.48 -1.09
N MET A 545 -31.16 15.91 -0.44
CA MET A 545 -30.22 16.84 -1.06
C MET A 545 -29.54 16.20 -2.27
N GLN A 546 -29.46 16.95 -3.37
CA GLN A 546 -28.85 16.52 -4.63
C GLN A 546 -27.32 16.58 -4.52
N ILE A 547 -26.63 15.63 -5.16
CA ILE A 547 -25.17 15.62 -5.29
C ILE A 547 -24.81 15.73 -6.78
N ASN A 548 -24.34 16.92 -7.17
CA ASN A 548 -23.98 17.25 -8.54
C ASN A 548 -22.54 16.86 -8.87
N MET A 549 -22.36 16.42 -10.11
CA MET A 549 -21.08 15.97 -10.59
C MET A 549 -20.18 17.16 -10.89
N VAL A 550 -19.03 17.19 -10.23
CA VAL A 550 -17.91 18.09 -10.54
C VAL A 550 -16.68 17.21 -10.63
N GLN A 551 -16.07 17.14 -11.81
CA GLN A 551 -14.80 16.43 -11.95
C GLN A 551 -13.71 17.21 -11.21
N ARG A 552 -13.00 16.53 -10.31
CA ARG A 552 -11.85 17.12 -9.63
C ARG A 552 -10.66 17.21 -10.57
N ALA A 553 -10.30 18.44 -10.96
CA ALA A 553 -9.21 18.70 -11.89
C ALA A 553 -7.81 18.43 -11.31
N ASP A 554 -7.67 18.30 -9.99
CA ASP A 554 -6.46 17.80 -9.34
C ASP A 554 -6.37 16.26 -9.34
N CYS A 555 -7.48 15.55 -9.64
CA CYS A 555 -7.58 14.09 -9.56
C CYS A 555 -7.65 13.36 -10.89
N GLN A 556 -7.36 14.06 -11.98
CA GLN A 556 -7.12 13.40 -13.24
C GLN A 556 -5.76 12.71 -13.19
N ARG A 557 -5.75 11.36 -13.11
CA ARG A 557 -4.58 10.55 -13.48
C ARG A 557 -4.11 11.06 -14.84
N GLY A 558 -2.86 11.48 -14.92
CA GLY A 558 -2.28 11.94 -16.16
C GLY A 558 -2.57 10.95 -17.28
N SER A 559 -3.32 11.39 -18.29
CA SER A 559 -3.21 10.80 -19.61
C SER A 559 -1.81 11.13 -20.10
N THR A 560 -0.84 10.27 -19.78
CA THR A 560 0.40 10.25 -20.54
C THR A 560 0.04 9.91 -21.97
N ARG A 561 0.42 10.82 -22.88
CA ARG A 561 0.37 10.61 -24.33
C ARG A 561 1.08 9.35 -24.76
#